data_AF-A0A151JCF3-F1
#
_entry.id   AF-A0A151JCF3-F1
#
_cell.length_a   1.000
_cell.length_b   1.000
_cell.length_c   1.000
_cell.angle_alpha   90.00
_cell.angle_beta   90.00
_cell.angle_gamma   90.00
#
_symmetry.space_group_name_H-M   'P 1'
#
loop_
_entity.id
_entity.type
_entity.pdbx_description
1 polymer ?
#
loop_
_entity_poly.entity_id
_entity_poly.type
_entity_poly.pdbx_seq_one_letter_code
_entity_poly.pdbx_strand_id
1 'polypeptide(L)'
;IYEVPEDDYGHLYTATNTNASRSTEEHLFHPVDWNIDTSEKNSDLNNCAVCYINERTHLFTPCGLACCIDCIERLETNRCPICNQIYDNYIRVLKP
;
A
#
# COMPACT_ATOMS: atom_id res chain seq x y z
N ILE A 1 21.09 12.63 -30.21
CA ILE A 1 20.42 11.34 -29.93
C ILE A 1 21.12 10.82 -28.69
N TYR A 2 20.41 10.67 -27.57
CA TYR A 2 21.01 10.08 -26.37
C TYR A 2 21.16 8.58 -26.59
N GLU A 3 22.32 8.03 -26.23
CA GLU A 3 22.54 6.59 -26.29
C GLU A 3 21.72 5.94 -25.16
N VAL A 4 20.94 4.93 -25.52
CA VAL A 4 20.22 4.10 -24.56
C VAL A 4 21.27 3.23 -23.88
N PRO A 5 21.41 3.29 -22.54
CA PRO A 5 22.34 2.40 -21.84
C PRO A 5 21.96 0.94 -22.10
N GLU A 6 22.96 0.08 -22.30
CA GLU A 6 22.75 -1.36 -22.34
C GLU A 6 22.15 -1.81 -21.00
N ASP A 7 20.96 -2.39 -21.06
CA ASP A 7 20.28 -2.91 -19.88
C ASP A 7 20.47 -4.43 -19.81
N ASP A 8 21.00 -4.92 -18.69
CA ASP A 8 21.30 -6.35 -18.49
C ASP A 8 20.03 -7.24 -18.36
N TYR A 9 18.84 -6.70 -18.67
CA TYR A 9 17.56 -7.41 -18.61
C TYR A 9 17.31 -8.35 -19.81
N GLY A 10 18.19 -8.35 -20.83
CA GLY A 10 18.04 -9.17 -22.04
C GLY A 10 18.13 -10.70 -21.85
N HIS A 11 18.55 -11.18 -20.67
CA HIS A 11 18.71 -12.61 -20.40
C HIS A 11 17.43 -13.34 -19.98
N LEU A 12 16.32 -12.63 -19.68
CA LEU A 12 15.12 -13.28 -19.16
C LEU A 12 14.17 -13.82 -20.25
N TYR A 13 14.33 -13.42 -21.51
CA TYR A 13 13.38 -13.76 -22.59
C TYR A 13 13.96 -14.64 -23.71
N THR A 14 15.23 -15.04 -23.63
CA THR A 14 15.86 -15.90 -24.66
C THR A 14 15.78 -17.40 -24.36
N ALA A 15 15.14 -17.80 -23.25
CA ALA A 15 14.92 -19.20 -22.90
C ALA A 15 13.54 -19.73 -23.38
N THR A 16 13.21 -19.52 -24.65
CA THR A 16 12.17 -20.35 -25.30
C THR A 16 12.75 -20.94 -26.57
N ASN A 17 13.04 -22.24 -26.48
CA ASN A 17 13.56 -23.17 -27.48
C ASN A 17 15.09 -23.24 -27.62
N THR A 18 15.72 -24.04 -26.76
CA THR A 18 16.49 -25.23 -27.17
C THR A 18 16.60 -26.15 -25.95
N ASN A 19 16.47 -27.45 -26.15
CA ASN A 19 16.65 -28.47 -25.10
C ASN A 19 18.07 -28.40 -24.51
N ALA A 20 18.24 -27.69 -23.41
CA ALA A 20 19.44 -27.72 -22.59
C ALA A 20 19.04 -27.32 -21.16
N SER A 21 18.89 -28.33 -20.32
CA SER A 21 18.66 -28.23 -18.88
C SER A 21 19.73 -27.35 -18.24
N ARG A 22 19.36 -26.10 -17.94
CA ARG A 22 20.12 -25.15 -17.11
C ARG A 22 19.27 -24.90 -15.86
N SER A 23 19.76 -25.42 -14.74
CA SER A 23 19.18 -25.26 -13.41
C SER A 23 18.83 -23.79 -13.17
N THR A 24 17.54 -23.51 -13.12
CA THR A 24 17.00 -22.33 -12.43
C THR A 24 17.50 -22.41 -11.01
N GLU A 25 18.44 -21.53 -10.63
CA GLU A 25 18.72 -21.26 -9.22
C GLU A 25 17.42 -20.70 -8.64
N GLU A 26 16.65 -21.59 -8.03
CA GLU A 26 15.48 -21.25 -7.24
C GLU A 26 15.98 -20.34 -6.12
N HIS A 27 15.77 -19.03 -6.24
CA HIS A 27 16.01 -18.11 -5.14
C HIS A 27 15.14 -18.59 -3.97
N LEU A 28 15.75 -19.30 -3.02
CA LEU A 28 15.09 -19.72 -1.80
C LEU A 28 14.59 -18.46 -1.09
N PHE A 29 13.28 -18.29 -1.09
CA PHE A 29 12.64 -17.25 -0.29
C PHE A 29 12.99 -17.50 1.17
N HIS A 30 13.67 -16.55 1.79
CA HIS A 30 13.90 -16.60 3.22
C HIS A 30 12.57 -16.36 3.95
N PRO A 31 12.14 -17.26 4.84
CA PRO A 31 10.92 -17.05 5.61
C PRO A 31 11.13 -15.84 6.52
N VAL A 32 10.30 -14.82 6.34
CA VAL A 32 10.22 -13.69 7.26
C VAL A 32 9.36 -14.12 8.44
N ASP A 33 9.92 -14.04 9.65
CA ASP A 33 9.16 -14.26 10.86
C ASP A 33 8.10 -13.14 10.99
N TRP A 34 6.84 -13.50 10.72
CA TRP A 34 5.69 -12.59 10.77
C TRP A 34 5.40 -12.08 12.19
N ASN A 35 6.04 -12.65 13.21
CA ASN A 35 5.92 -12.20 14.59
C ASN A 35 6.70 -10.89 14.82
N ILE A 36 6.20 -9.83 14.18
CA ILE A 36 6.33 -8.46 14.63
C ILE A 36 5.85 -8.44 16.07
N ASP A 37 6.77 -8.18 16.99
CA ASP A 37 6.51 -8.07 18.41
C ASP A 37 5.36 -7.06 18.62
N THR A 38 4.20 -7.58 19.03
CA THR A 38 2.94 -6.83 19.06
C THR A 38 2.76 -6.02 20.33
N SER A 39 3.85 -5.67 21.02
CA SER A 39 3.80 -5.00 22.30
C SER A 39 3.83 -3.47 22.15
N GLU A 40 2.84 -2.92 21.43
CA GLU A 40 2.31 -1.53 21.55
C GLU A 40 1.10 -1.28 20.60
N LYS A 41 0.31 -2.31 20.28
CA LYS A 41 -0.69 -2.26 19.17
C LYS A 41 -2.00 -1.49 19.40
N ASN A 42 -2.09 -0.62 20.41
CA ASN A 42 -3.36 0.09 20.69
C ASN A 42 -3.32 1.59 20.39
N SER A 43 -2.16 2.25 20.32
CA SER A 43 -2.09 3.67 19.93
C SER A 43 -2.26 3.86 18.43
N ASP A 44 -1.64 3.02 17.61
CA ASP A 44 -1.55 3.22 16.16
C ASP A 44 -2.87 2.98 15.42
N LEU A 45 -3.79 2.23 16.03
CA LEU A 45 -5.14 2.04 15.50
C LEU A 45 -5.98 3.32 15.54
N ASN A 46 -5.60 4.28 16.39
CA ASN A 46 -6.33 5.54 16.56
C ASN A 46 -5.90 6.62 15.57
N ASN A 47 -4.69 6.51 15.02
CA ASN A 47 -4.11 7.49 14.13
C ASN A 47 -4.58 7.28 12.69
N CYS A 48 -4.76 8.37 11.95
CA CYS A 48 -5.16 8.38 10.56
C CYS A 48 -4.28 7.43 9.73
N ALA A 49 -4.92 6.55 8.95
CA ALA A 49 -4.20 5.59 8.10
C ALA A 49 -3.47 6.27 6.92
N VAL A 50 -3.67 7.57 6.70
CA VAL A 50 -3.04 8.34 5.61
C VAL A 50 -1.80 9.08 6.12
N CYS A 51 -1.94 9.90 7.16
CA CYS A 51 -0.82 10.68 7.69
C CYS A 51 -0.11 10.06 8.89
N TYR A 52 -0.70 9.07 9.56
CA TYR A 52 -0.20 8.43 10.79
C TYR A 52 0.07 9.38 11.98
N ILE A 53 -0.26 10.67 11.84
CA ILE A 53 0.01 11.72 12.84
C ILE A 53 -1.28 12.09 13.58
N ASN A 54 -2.34 12.45 12.85
CA ASN A 54 -3.58 12.97 13.44
C ASN A 54 -4.57 11.86 13.74
N GLU A 55 -5.47 12.07 14.69
CA GLU A 55 -6.50 11.09 15.04
C GLU A 55 -7.58 10.91 13.95
N ARG A 56 -8.08 9.67 13.83
CA ARG A 56 -9.24 9.34 12.98
C ARG A 56 -10.51 9.94 13.60
N THR A 57 -11.07 10.93 12.93
CA THR A 57 -12.20 11.74 13.42
C THR A 57 -13.38 11.78 12.45
N HIS A 58 -13.19 11.36 11.19
CA HIS A 58 -14.21 11.46 10.14
C HIS A 58 -14.34 10.14 9.37
N LEU A 59 -15.57 9.70 9.12
CA LEU A 59 -15.89 8.50 8.33
C LEU A 59 -16.38 8.89 6.94
N PHE A 60 -15.88 8.24 5.90
CA PHE A 60 -16.40 8.39 4.53
C PHE A 60 -17.70 7.59 4.33
N THR A 61 -18.68 8.15 3.61
CA THR A 61 -19.91 7.46 3.23
C THR A 61 -19.94 7.23 1.71
N PRO A 62 -20.23 6.01 1.21
CA PRO A 62 -20.77 4.87 1.95
C PRO A 62 -19.73 3.86 2.49
N CYS A 63 -18.44 4.03 2.22
CA CYS A 63 -17.45 2.97 2.50
C CYS A 63 -17.14 2.71 3.98
N GLY A 64 -17.49 3.63 4.89
CA GLY A 64 -17.37 3.44 6.34
C GLY A 64 -15.93 3.44 6.87
N LEU A 65 -14.97 3.92 6.09
CA LEU A 65 -13.56 4.00 6.49
C LEU A 65 -13.24 5.38 7.06
N ALA A 66 -12.35 5.43 8.05
CA ALA A 66 -12.08 6.65 8.82
C ALA A 66 -10.74 7.32 8.47
N CYS A 67 -10.73 8.66 8.51
CA CYS A 67 -9.59 9.52 8.25
C CYS A 67 -9.58 10.73 9.20
N CYS A 68 -8.49 11.50 9.24
CA CYS A 68 -8.47 12.82 9.90
C CYS A 68 -9.00 13.89 8.94
N ILE A 69 -9.43 15.04 9.48
CA ILE A 69 -9.97 16.14 8.66
C ILE A 69 -8.93 16.72 7.70
N ASP A 70 -7.68 16.89 8.14
CA ASP A 70 -6.63 17.50 7.32
C ASP A 70 -6.32 16.67 6.07
N CYS A 71 -6.37 15.34 6.18
CA CYS A 71 -6.21 14.47 5.03
C CYS A 71 -7.42 14.57 4.11
N ILE A 72 -8.64 14.63 4.64
CA ILE A 72 -9.86 14.79 3.83
C ILE A 72 -9.84 16.10 3.05
N GLU A 73 -9.48 17.22 3.68
CA GLU A 73 -9.43 18.53 3.03
C GLU A 73 -8.35 18.61 1.94
N ARG A 74 -7.28 17.82 2.05
CA ARG A 74 -6.23 17.71 1.03
C ARG A 74 -6.59 16.80 -0.13
N LEU A 75 -7.66 16.02 -0.04
CA LEU A 75 -8.08 15.17 -1.15
C LEU A 75 -8.65 16.05 -2.27
N GLU A 76 -7.96 16.04 -3.41
CA GLU A 76 -8.44 16.67 -4.65
C GLU A 76 -9.56 15.85 -5.33
N THR A 77 -9.70 14.59 -4.94
CA THR A 77 -10.66 13.65 -5.53
C THR A 77 -11.67 13.17 -4.49
N ASN A 78 -12.92 12.98 -4.91
CA ASN A 78 -13.98 12.40 -4.06
C ASN A 78 -13.85 10.87 -3.96
N ARG A 79 -12.62 10.36 -3.76
CA ARG A 79 -12.32 8.93 -3.64
C ARG A 79 -11.63 8.62 -2.33
N CYS A 80 -12.07 7.58 -1.65
CA CYS A 80 -11.52 7.18 -0.36
C CYS A 80 -10.05 6.75 -0.53
N PRO A 81 -9.09 7.28 0.26
CA PRO A 81 -7.68 6.94 0.12
C PRO A 81 -7.35 5.49 0.56
N ILE A 82 -8.30 4.82 1.24
CA ILE A 82 -8.10 3.48 1.80
C ILE A 82 -8.68 2.39 0.89
N CYS A 83 -9.86 2.60 0.31
CA CYS A 83 -10.53 1.61 -0.55
C CYS A 83 -10.74 2.06 -2.01
N ASN A 84 -10.36 3.30 -2.34
CA ASN A 84 -10.52 3.90 -3.66
C ASN A 84 -11.97 3.97 -4.19
N GLN A 85 -12.97 3.78 -3.32
CA GLN A 85 -14.38 3.98 -3.67
C GLN A 85 -14.74 5.46 -3.68
N ILE A 86 -15.67 5.85 -4.56
CA ILE A 86 -16.23 7.20 -4.57
C ILE A 86 -17.05 7.38 -3.29
N TYR A 87 -16.83 8.49 -2.58
CA TYR A 87 -17.62 8.86 -1.40
C TYR A 87 -18.43 10.12 -1.72
N ASP A 88 -19.65 10.19 -1.18
CA ASP A 88 -20.55 11.33 -1.36
C ASP A 88 -20.28 12.41 -0.31
N ASN A 89 -20.01 11.98 0.92
CA ASN A 89 -19.84 12.84 2.09
C ASN A 89 -18.95 12.15 3.13
N TYR A 90 -18.66 12.87 4.21
CA TYR A 90 -18.02 12.33 5.40
C TYR A 90 -18.72 12.82 6.68
N ILE A 91 -18.68 12.01 7.73
CA ILE A 91 -19.36 12.25 9.02
C ILE A 91 -18.30 12.34 10.12
N ARG A 92 -18.35 13.38 10.95
CA ARG A 92 -17.50 13.48 12.15
C ARG A 92 -17.98 12.50 13.21
N VAL A 93 -17.07 11.69 13.73
CA VAL A 93 -17.31 10.74 14.81
C VAL A 93 -16.63 11.19 16.09
N LEU A 94 -17.35 11.09 17.19
CA LEU A 94 -16.80 11.22 18.54
C LEU A 94 -16.51 9.81 19.04
N LYS A 95 -15.27 9.56 19.45
CA LYS A 95 -14.97 8.33 20.20
C LYS A 95 -15.57 8.48 21.60
N PRO A 96 -16.26 7.45 22.13
CA PRO A 96 -16.78 7.44 23.48
C PRO A 96 -15.66 7.47 24.54
#